data_AF-A0A8J8E479-F1
#
_entry.id   AF-A0A8J8E479-F1
#
_cell.length_a   1.000
_cell.length_b   1.000
_cell.length_c   1.000
_cell.angle_alpha   90.00
_cell.angle_beta   90.00
_cell.angle_gamma   90.00
#
_symmetry.space_group_name_H-M   'P 1'
#
loop_
_entity.id
_entity.type
_entity.pdbx_description
1 polymer ?
#
loop_
_entity_poly.entity_id
_entity_poly.type
_entity_poly.pdbx_seq_one_letter_code
_entity_poly.pdbx_strand_id
1 'polypeptide(L)'
;VLFLLKQFDESVLNFQYILFNNLRVVFLLSFGGTLTFGVLTFLNLLFNTLTLGAMFYFDLTSDNLREFFFLILPHGVFEIPGLIIAGSAGFKLPYELLRFALGKKNEIISEEDAKEFFKLVGISILLIFIAAVIESTITSKLATSLVE
;
A
#
# COMPACT_ATOMS: atom_id res chain seq x y z
N VAL A 1 2.39 9.58 3.66
CA VAL A 1 3.39 10.56 3.12
C VAL A 1 2.97 11.15 1.77
N LEU A 2 2.58 10.37 0.75
CA LEU A 2 2.22 10.94 -0.56
C LEU A 2 0.88 11.71 -0.57
N PHE A 3 -0.11 11.30 0.21
CA PHE A 3 -1.38 12.06 0.26
C PHE A 3 -1.15 13.51 0.77
N LEU A 4 -0.17 13.74 1.66
CA LEU A 4 0.24 15.09 2.07
C LEU A 4 0.93 15.89 0.94
N LEU A 5 1.56 15.21 -0.03
CA LEU A 5 2.14 15.86 -1.22
C LEU A 5 1.09 16.11 -2.32
N LYS A 6 -0.02 15.34 -2.33
CA LYS A 6 -1.14 15.47 -3.27
C LYS A 6 -1.87 16.82 -3.12
N GLN A 7 -1.83 17.44 -1.94
CA GLN A 7 -2.45 18.75 -1.68
C GLN A 7 -1.74 19.92 -2.37
N PHE A 8 -0.50 19.75 -2.85
CA PHE A 8 0.35 20.87 -3.29
C PHE A 8 0.50 21.02 -4.82
N ASP A 9 -0.01 20.10 -5.64
CA ASP A 9 0.20 20.19 -7.09
C ASP A 9 -0.92 19.49 -7.90
N GLU A 10 -1.80 20.29 -8.52
CA GLU A 10 -2.88 19.81 -9.42
C GLU A 10 -2.32 19.10 -10.66
N SER A 11 -1.03 19.25 -10.99
CA SER A 11 -0.39 18.62 -12.15
C SER A 11 -0.08 17.13 -11.98
N VAL A 12 -0.39 16.55 -10.80
CA VAL A 12 0.07 15.21 -10.36
C VAL A 12 -0.95 14.09 -10.60
N LEU A 13 -2.09 14.36 -11.25
CA LEU A 13 -3.15 13.37 -11.54
C LEU A 13 -2.83 12.39 -12.69
N ASN A 14 -1.56 12.17 -13.02
CA ASN A 14 -1.16 11.23 -14.05
C ASN A 14 -1.08 9.81 -13.49
N PHE A 15 -1.80 8.87 -14.14
CA PHE A 15 -1.77 7.44 -13.84
C PHE A 15 -0.35 6.89 -13.59
N GLN A 16 0.63 7.30 -14.40
CA GLN A 16 2.01 6.82 -14.27
C GLN A 16 2.61 7.19 -12.92
N TYR A 17 2.40 8.44 -12.47
CA TYR A 17 2.93 8.91 -11.20
C TYR A 17 2.32 8.14 -10.03
N ILE A 18 0.99 8.00 -10.02
CA ILE A 18 0.24 7.26 -9.00
C ILE A 18 0.74 5.81 -8.94
N LEU A 19 0.82 5.15 -10.10
CA LEU A 19 1.26 3.76 -10.20
C LEU A 19 2.69 3.59 -9.68
N PHE A 20 3.65 4.39 -10.16
CA PHE A 20 5.04 4.26 -9.75
C PHE A 20 5.25 4.53 -8.27
N ASN A 21 4.52 5.48 -7.69
CA ASN A 21 4.58 5.72 -6.27
C ASN A 21 4.06 4.53 -5.46
N ASN A 22 2.89 4.00 -5.80
CA ASN A 22 2.31 2.89 -5.07
C ASN A 22 3.13 1.59 -5.26
N LEU A 23 3.69 1.37 -6.46
CA LEU A 23 4.64 0.29 -6.70
C LEU A 23 5.90 0.43 -5.85
N ARG A 24 6.44 1.64 -5.71
CA ARG A 24 7.59 1.89 -4.82
C ARG A 24 7.28 1.46 -3.40
N VAL A 25 6.07 1.76 -2.89
CA VAL A 25 5.64 1.31 -1.57
C VAL A 25 5.53 -0.23 -1.51
N VAL A 26 4.98 -0.88 -2.54
CA VAL A 26 4.94 -2.36 -2.62
C VAL A 26 6.33 -2.97 -2.55
N PHE A 27 7.30 -2.46 -3.31
CA PHE A 27 8.68 -2.95 -3.28
C PHE A 27 9.35 -2.70 -1.92
N LEU A 28 9.07 -1.56 -1.29
CA LEU A 28 9.59 -1.24 0.03
C LEU A 28 8.99 -2.14 1.12
N LEU A 29 7.68 -2.41 1.05
CA LEU A 29 6.98 -3.31 1.98
C LEU A 29 7.44 -4.75 1.82
N SER A 30 7.64 -5.22 0.59
CA SER A 30 8.03 -6.61 0.30
C SER A 30 9.54 -6.82 0.43
N PHE A 31 10.34 -6.33 -0.52
CA PHE A 31 11.78 -6.54 -0.53
C PHE A 31 12.51 -5.75 0.56
N GLY A 32 12.16 -4.47 0.74
CA GLY A 32 12.73 -3.65 1.82
C GLY A 32 12.40 -4.23 3.19
N GLY A 33 11.18 -4.72 3.36
CA GLY A 33 10.73 -5.51 4.50
C GLY A 33 11.61 -6.72 4.77
N THR A 34 11.69 -7.62 3.81
CA THR A 34 12.51 -8.83 3.89
C THR A 34 13.95 -8.52 4.28
N LEU A 35 14.59 -7.56 3.62
CA LEU A 35 16.00 -7.18 3.88
C LEU A 35 16.23 -6.59 5.27
N THR A 36 15.21 -5.96 5.85
CA THR A 36 15.29 -5.32 7.17
C THR A 36 14.58 -6.11 8.27
N PHE A 37 14.31 -7.39 8.02
CA PHE A 37 13.58 -8.28 8.92
C PHE A 37 12.22 -7.71 9.37
N GLY A 38 11.50 -7.05 8.45
CA GLY A 38 10.16 -6.51 8.67
C GLY A 38 10.10 -5.11 9.27
N VAL A 39 11.24 -4.51 9.65
CA VAL A 39 11.26 -3.15 10.24
C VAL A 39 10.72 -2.12 9.25
N LEU A 40 11.21 -2.11 8.00
CA LEU A 40 10.70 -1.17 7.00
C LEU A 40 9.23 -1.42 6.66
N THR A 41 8.79 -2.68 6.67
CA THR A 41 7.38 -3.02 6.46
C THR A 41 6.51 -2.41 7.56
N PHE A 42 6.87 -2.63 8.82
CA PHE A 42 6.16 -2.12 9.97
C PHE A 42 6.05 -0.58 9.93
N LEU A 43 7.17 0.10 9.75
CA LEU A 43 7.20 1.56 9.70
C LEU A 43 6.35 2.10 8.55
N ASN A 44 6.42 1.50 7.36
CA ASN A 44 5.61 1.95 6.23
C ASN A 44 4.12 1.74 6.46
N LEU A 45 3.70 0.57 6.96
CA LEU A 45 2.29 0.33 7.27
C LEU A 45 1.79 1.31 8.34
N LEU A 46 2.59 1.57 9.37
CA LEU A 46 2.27 2.53 10.41
C LEU A 46 2.11 3.95 9.84
N PHE A 47 3.08 4.45 9.07
CA PHE A 47 3.01 5.79 8.50
C PHE A 47 1.86 5.95 7.50
N ASN A 48 1.58 4.94 6.67
CA ASN A 48 0.46 5.00 5.73
C ASN A 48 -0.89 5.01 6.48
N THR A 49 -1.04 4.17 7.51
CA THR A 49 -2.27 4.11 8.32
C THR A 49 -2.47 5.40 9.12
N LEU A 50 -1.42 5.96 9.73
CA LEU A 50 -1.49 7.23 10.45
C LEU A 50 -1.84 8.40 9.52
N THR A 51 -1.29 8.41 8.29
CA THR A 51 -1.63 9.44 7.30
C THR A 51 -3.12 9.37 6.94
N LEU A 52 -3.62 8.18 6.61
CA LEU A 52 -5.03 7.96 6.29
C LEU A 52 -5.94 8.32 7.47
N GLY A 53 -5.55 7.93 8.69
CA GLY A 53 -6.29 8.25 9.92
C GLY A 53 -6.34 9.75 10.23
N ALA A 54 -5.24 10.46 9.99
CA ALA A 54 -5.21 11.93 10.15
C ALA A 54 -6.15 12.63 9.17
N MET A 55 -6.24 12.15 7.93
CA MET A 55 -7.17 12.66 6.92
C MET A 55 -8.61 12.39 7.27
N PHE A 56 -8.90 11.17 7.68
CA PHE A 56 -10.22 10.82 8.18
C PHE A 56 -10.64 11.72 9.34
N TYR A 57 -9.74 11.96 10.30
CA TYR A 57 -10.02 12.84 11.44
C TYR A 57 -10.26 14.29 11.00
N PHE A 58 -9.47 14.82 10.07
CA PHE A 58 -9.64 16.18 9.56
C PHE A 58 -11.00 16.37 8.87
N ASP A 59 -11.37 15.45 7.98
CA ASP A 59 -12.65 15.51 7.26
C ASP A 59 -13.85 15.19 8.16
N LEU A 60 -13.63 14.39 9.23
CA LEU A 60 -14.59 14.19 10.30
C LEU A 60 -14.90 15.50 11.03
N THR A 61 -13.87 16.27 11.39
CA THR A 61 -14.06 17.54 12.11
C THR A 61 -14.61 18.68 11.24
N SER A 62 -14.55 18.52 9.92
CA SER A 62 -14.99 19.53 8.94
C SER A 62 -16.36 19.22 8.33
N ASP A 63 -17.09 18.21 8.83
CA ASP A 63 -18.36 17.69 8.28
C ASP A 63 -18.30 17.22 6.80
N ASN A 64 -17.09 16.93 6.29
CA ASN A 64 -16.83 16.53 4.90
C ASN A 64 -16.59 15.01 4.75
N LEU A 65 -17.02 14.20 5.73
CA LEU A 65 -16.85 12.73 5.72
C LEU A 65 -17.33 12.07 4.42
N ARG A 66 -18.41 12.58 3.84
CA ARG A 66 -18.97 12.02 2.61
C ARG A 66 -17.97 12.11 1.46
N GLU A 67 -17.33 13.27 1.30
CA GLU A 67 -16.32 13.51 0.27
C GLU A 67 -15.08 12.66 0.48
N PHE A 68 -14.61 12.53 1.73
CA PHE A 68 -13.52 11.63 2.09
C PHE A 68 -13.76 10.20 1.56
N PHE A 69 -14.92 9.62 1.86
CA PHE A 69 -15.24 8.27 1.40
C PHE A 69 -15.38 8.18 -0.12
N PHE A 70 -15.95 9.18 -0.77
CA PHE A 70 -16.06 9.21 -2.23
C PHE A 70 -14.71 9.28 -2.93
N LEU A 71 -13.76 10.02 -2.35
CA LEU A 71 -12.42 10.13 -2.91
C LEU A 71 -11.63 8.84 -2.70
N ILE A 72 -11.76 8.18 -1.55
CA ILE A 72 -10.93 7.04 -1.15
C ILE A 72 -11.49 5.69 -1.56
N LEU A 73 -12.79 5.42 -1.35
CA LEU A 73 -13.37 4.09 -1.55
C LEU A 73 -13.13 3.49 -2.94
N PRO A 74 -13.22 4.24 -4.07
CA PRO A 74 -13.08 3.67 -5.40
C PRO A 74 -11.75 2.93 -5.61
N HIS A 75 -10.62 3.51 -5.15
CA HIS A 75 -9.30 2.92 -5.32
C HIS A 75 -8.80 2.22 -4.05
N GLY A 76 -9.18 2.71 -2.86
CA GLY A 76 -8.76 2.22 -1.56
C GLY A 76 -9.17 0.76 -1.29
N VAL A 77 -10.27 0.29 -1.89
CA VAL A 77 -10.69 -1.12 -1.80
C VAL A 77 -9.68 -2.10 -2.44
N PHE A 78 -8.86 -1.62 -3.38
CA PHE A 78 -7.79 -2.41 -4.00
C PHE A 78 -6.42 -2.09 -3.39
N GLU A 79 -6.16 -0.82 -3.09
CA GLU A 79 -4.88 -0.38 -2.53
C GLU A 79 -4.62 -0.99 -1.15
N ILE A 80 -5.59 -0.93 -0.23
CA ILE A 80 -5.40 -1.37 1.16
C ILE A 80 -5.08 -2.88 1.20
N PRO A 81 -5.86 -3.78 0.56
CA PRO A 81 -5.49 -5.20 0.49
C PRO A 81 -4.15 -5.43 -0.23
N GLY A 82 -3.86 -4.67 -1.30
CA GLY A 82 -2.60 -4.75 -2.01
C GLY A 82 -1.39 -4.47 -1.11
N LEU A 83 -1.46 -3.43 -0.28
CA LEU A 83 -0.41 -3.08 0.67
C LEU A 83 -0.29 -4.09 1.81
N ILE A 84 -1.40 -4.63 2.31
CA ILE A 84 -1.38 -5.68 3.34
C ILE A 84 -0.70 -6.96 2.82
N ILE A 85 -1.00 -7.35 1.57
CA ILE A 85 -0.39 -8.52 0.92
C ILE A 85 1.12 -8.29 0.70
N ALA A 86 1.53 -7.10 0.22
CA ALA A 86 2.95 -6.74 0.11
C ALA A 86 3.66 -6.76 1.48
N GLY A 87 2.98 -6.27 2.52
CA GLY A 87 3.51 -6.29 3.87
C GLY A 87 3.68 -7.72 4.40
N SER A 88 2.73 -8.60 4.09
CA SER A 88 2.82 -10.02 4.44
C SER A 88 4.03 -10.68 3.80
N ALA A 89 4.33 -10.33 2.54
CA ALA A 89 5.56 -10.76 1.87
C ALA A 89 6.83 -10.25 2.59
N GLY A 90 6.84 -9.01 3.07
CA GLY A 90 7.97 -8.43 3.81
C GLY A 90 8.27 -9.07 5.16
N PHE A 91 7.25 -9.63 5.83
CA PHE A 91 7.43 -10.37 7.07
C PHE A 91 7.73 -11.87 6.86
N LYS A 92 7.71 -12.36 5.61
CA LYS A 92 7.91 -13.79 5.30
C LYS A 92 9.28 -14.29 5.78
N LEU A 93 10.36 -13.56 5.52
CA LEU A 93 11.70 -13.98 5.94
C LEU A 93 11.86 -14.04 7.48
N PRO A 94 11.51 -12.97 8.25
CA PRO A 94 11.47 -13.06 9.72
C PRO A 94 10.68 -14.24 10.25
N TYR A 95 9.53 -14.51 9.64
CA TYR A 95 8.65 -15.61 10.03
C TYR A 95 9.30 -16.98 9.78
N GLU A 96 9.88 -17.22 8.61
CA GLU A 96 10.53 -18.49 8.30
C GLU A 96 11.82 -18.69 9.13
N LEU A 97 12.57 -17.62 9.40
CA LEU A 97 13.71 -17.66 10.34
C LEU A 97 13.29 -18.06 11.75
N LEU A 98 12.19 -17.49 12.25
CA LEU A 98 11.65 -17.87 13.55
C LEU A 98 11.25 -19.36 13.57
N ARG A 99 10.62 -19.87 12.50
CA ARG A 99 10.28 -21.30 12.38
C ARG A 99 11.50 -22.19 12.38
N PHE A 100 12.55 -21.81 11.67
CA PHE A 100 13.83 -22.52 11.66
C PHE A 100 14.47 -22.52 13.06
N ALA A 101 14.55 -21.37 13.72
CA ALA A 101 15.11 -21.24 15.06
C ALA A 101 14.34 -22.07 16.12
N LEU A 102 13.03 -22.25 15.94
CA LEU A 102 12.19 -23.10 16.78
C LEU A 102 12.27 -24.60 16.42
N GLY A 103 13.14 -24.99 15.48
CA GLY A 103 13.31 -26.39 15.05
C GLY A 103 12.12 -26.93 14.24
N LYS A 104 11.23 -26.07 13.73
CA LYS A 104 10.06 -26.48 12.93
C LYS A 104 10.38 -26.68 11.45
N LYS A 105 11.59 -26.33 11.01
CA LYS A 105 12.08 -26.48 9.63
C LYS A 105 13.56 -26.86 9.65
N ASN A 106 13.96 -27.63 8.64
CA ASN A 106 15.36 -28.03 8.43
C ASN A 106 16.16 -27.01 7.61
N GLU A 107 15.47 -26.10 6.93
CA GLU A 107 16.05 -25.07 6.07
C GLU A 107 15.38 -23.72 6.38
N ILE A 108 16.14 -22.64 6.18
CA ILE A 108 15.66 -21.28 6.46
C ILE A 108 14.61 -20.86 5.42
N ILE A 109 14.94 -20.95 4.12
CA ILE A 109 14.05 -20.61 3.01
C ILE A 109 14.01 -21.79 2.04
N SER A 110 12.82 -22.34 1.81
CA SER A 110 12.57 -23.37 0.80
C SER A 110 12.19 -22.75 -0.55
N GLU A 111 12.22 -23.55 -1.62
CA GLU A 111 11.74 -23.12 -2.94
C GLU A 111 10.25 -22.73 -2.88
N GLU A 112 9.45 -23.44 -2.09
CA GLU A 112 8.03 -23.14 -1.86
C GLU A 112 7.85 -21.76 -1.20
N ASP A 113 8.68 -21.40 -0.21
CA ASP A 113 8.60 -20.10 0.45
C ASP A 113 8.91 -18.96 -0.52
N ALA A 114 9.90 -19.15 -1.40
CA ALA A 114 10.24 -18.18 -2.43
C ALA A 114 9.09 -18.02 -3.44
N LYS A 115 8.49 -19.13 -3.90
CA LYS A 115 7.30 -19.10 -4.78
C LYS A 115 6.13 -18.36 -4.14
N GLU A 116 5.87 -18.60 -2.85
CA GLU A 116 4.83 -17.91 -2.10
C GLU A 116 5.11 -16.41 -1.99
N PHE A 117 6.35 -16.02 -1.69
CA PHE A 117 6.77 -14.62 -1.64
C PHE A 117 6.50 -13.90 -2.97
N PHE A 118 6.96 -14.45 -4.10
CA PHE A 118 6.74 -13.84 -5.41
C PHE A 118 5.27 -13.82 -5.81
N LYS A 119 4.49 -14.83 -5.41
CA LYS A 119 3.04 -14.86 -5.62
C LYS A 119 2.35 -13.71 -4.87
N LEU A 120 2.71 -13.47 -3.60
CA LEU A 120 2.17 -12.35 -2.83
C LEU A 120 2.53 -11.00 -3.47
N VAL A 121 3.79 -10.82 -3.87
CA VAL A 121 4.23 -9.60 -4.57
C VAL A 121 3.46 -9.40 -5.88
N GLY A 122 3.29 -10.45 -6.68
CA GLY A 122 2.54 -10.40 -7.94
C GLY A 122 1.06 -10.01 -7.75
N ILE A 123 0.39 -10.60 -6.76
CA ILE A 123 -1.00 -10.25 -6.41
C ILE A 123 -1.09 -8.79 -5.96
N SER A 124 -0.14 -8.33 -5.12
CA SER A 124 -0.10 -6.95 -4.66
C SER A 124 0.06 -5.95 -5.82
N ILE A 125 0.99 -6.21 -6.74
CA ILE A 125 1.21 -5.38 -7.93
C ILE A 125 -0.06 -5.29 -8.77
N LEU A 126 -0.77 -6.40 -8.98
CA LEU A 126 -2.02 -6.41 -9.73
C LEU A 126 -3.10 -5.53 -9.07
N LEU A 127 -3.25 -5.63 -7.75
CA LEU A 127 -4.21 -4.81 -7.00
C LEU A 127 -3.86 -3.32 -7.06
N ILE A 128 -2.57 -2.97 -6.88
CA ILE A 128 -2.11 -1.58 -7.01
C ILE A 128 -2.33 -1.04 -8.42
N PHE A 129 -2.13 -1.86 -9.45
CA PHE A 129 -2.40 -1.47 -10.82
C PHE A 129 -3.88 -1.12 -11.02
N ILE A 130 -4.79 -1.97 -10.53
CA ILE A 130 -6.25 -1.71 -10.58
C ILE A 130 -6.58 -0.43 -9.80
N ALA A 131 -6.02 -0.25 -8.61
CA ALA A 131 -6.22 0.94 -7.79
C ALA A 131 -5.81 2.23 -8.54
N ALA A 132 -4.62 2.22 -9.17
CA ALA A 132 -4.11 3.37 -9.91
C ALA A 132 -4.98 3.72 -11.13
N VAL A 133 -5.49 2.71 -11.85
CA VAL A 133 -6.42 2.93 -12.98
C VAL A 133 -7.68 3.62 -12.47
N ILE A 134 -8.27 3.12 -11.38
CA ILE A 134 -9.49 3.69 -10.79
C ILE A 134 -9.25 5.10 -10.27
N GLU A 135 -8.14 5.34 -9.57
CA GLU A 135 -7.81 6.66 -9.03
C GLU A 135 -7.65 7.70 -10.14
N SER A 136 -6.89 7.38 -11.18
CA SER A 136 -6.65 8.29 -12.31
C SER A 136 -7.90 8.60 -13.15
N THR A 137 -8.91 7.72 -13.13
CA THR A 137 -10.09 7.84 -13.99
C THR A 137 -11.31 8.35 -13.24
N ILE A 138 -11.59 7.81 -12.04
CA ILE A 138 -12.78 8.10 -11.26
C ILE A 138 -12.48 9.16 -10.22
N THR A 139 -11.49 8.94 -9.35
CA THR A 139 -11.19 9.87 -8.26
C THR A 139 -10.72 11.22 -8.79
N SER A 140 -9.85 11.25 -9.81
CA SER A 140 -9.40 12.51 -10.43
C SER A 140 -10.55 13.34 -11.00
N LYS A 141 -11.49 12.70 -11.71
CA LYS A 141 -12.65 13.40 -12.30
C LYS A 141 -13.61 13.91 -11.24
N LEU A 142 -13.79 13.15 -10.16
CA LEU A 142 -14.68 13.53 -9.06
C LEU A 142 -14.11 14.71 -8.27
N ALA A 143 -12.80 14.76 -8.05
CA ALA A 143 -12.13 15.88 -7.39
C ALA A 143 -12.31 17.20 -8.17
N THR A 144 -12.17 17.18 -9.50
CA THR A 144 -12.38 18.37 -10.33
C THR A 144 -13.84 18.87 -10.27
N SER A 145 -14.82 17.96 -10.24
CA SER A 145 -16.25 18.32 -10.18
C SER A 145 -16.73 18.88 -8.84
N LEU A 146 -15.92 18.79 -7.77
CA LEU A 146 -16.23 19.38 -6.47
C LEU A 146 -15.68 20.81 -6.33
N VAL A 147 -14.80 21.23 -7.25
CA VAL A 147 -14.18 22.57 -7.29
C VAL A 147 -14.93 23.53 -8.23
N GLU A 148 -15.73 23.00 -9.16
CA GLU A 148 -16.69 23.75 -9.99
C GLU A 148 -18.04 23.97 -9.29
#